data_AF-A0AAP7CCE9-F1
#
_entry.id   AF-A0AAP7CCE9-F1
#
_cell.length_a   1.000
_cell.length_b   1.000
_cell.length_c   1.000
_cell.angle_alpha   90.00
_cell.angle_beta   90.00
_cell.angle_gamma   90.00
#
_symmetry.space_group_name_H-M   'P 1'
#
loop_
_entity.id
_entity.type
_entity.pdbx_description
1 polymer ?
#
loop_
_entity_poly.entity_id
_entity_poly.type
_entity_poly.pdbx_seq_one_letter_code
_entity_poly.pdbx_strand_id
1 'polypeptide(L)'
;MSRDLDITVLLVCIGGVLLMIACWTFYIQGVRRAPKTEEWYDEGDVNGSESDGALFVYPYGSLVIGTASAFVLFGIMNLPEPVETVLLVLCMAAGGIGIIGFTGAFGIPLPWPFVPRWVVDIRKAKRARRRERREARKKEKKG
;
A
#
# COMPACT_ATOMS: atom_id res chain seq x y z
N MET A 1 22.70 6.28 27.48
CA MET A 1 22.65 6.01 26.03
C MET A 1 23.65 6.97 25.37
N SER A 2 24.50 6.52 24.45
CA SER A 2 25.52 7.42 23.84
C SER A 2 24.82 8.44 22.93
N ARG A 3 25.29 9.69 22.92
CA ARG A 3 24.73 10.79 22.11
C ARG A 3 24.65 10.42 20.62
N ASP A 4 25.58 9.62 20.12
CA ASP A 4 25.61 9.15 18.73
C ASP A 4 24.48 8.16 18.42
N LEU A 5 24.07 7.35 19.40
CA LEU A 5 22.94 6.43 19.26
C LEU A 5 21.63 7.21 19.18
N ASP A 6 21.49 8.28 19.96
CA ASP A 6 20.30 9.14 19.96
C ASP A 6 20.14 9.89 18.63
N ILE A 7 21.22 10.44 18.08
CA ILE A 7 21.20 11.13 16.77
C ILE A 7 20.87 10.14 15.65
N THR A 8 21.45 8.94 15.67
CA THR A 8 21.19 7.92 14.65
C THR A 8 19.72 7.49 14.67
N VAL A 9 19.16 7.23 15.87
CA VAL A 9 17.74 6.87 16.02
C VAL A 9 16.84 7.98 15.49
N LEU A 10 17.13 9.24 15.83
CA LEU A 10 16.36 10.38 15.36
C LEU A 10 16.37 10.48 13.82
N LEU A 11 17.55 10.38 13.20
CA LEU A 11 17.71 10.43 11.74
C LEU A 11 16.98 9.29 11.04
N VAL A 12 17.06 8.07 11.58
CA VAL A 12 16.35 6.90 11.03
C VAL A 12 14.84 7.13 11.09
N CYS A 13 14.33 7.63 12.22
CA CYS A 13 12.88 7.84 12.37
C CYS A 13 12.37 8.99 11.49
N ILE A 14 13.11 10.10 11.41
CA ILE A 14 12.79 11.19 10.48
C ILE A 14 12.82 10.67 9.04
N GLY A 15 13.85 9.90 8.68
CA GLY A 15 13.97 9.27 7.36
C GLY A 15 12.80 8.35 7.04
N GLY A 16 12.34 7.55 8.00
CA GLY A 16 11.18 6.66 7.84
C GLY A 16 9.87 7.42 7.59
N VAL A 17 9.64 8.52 8.31
CA VAL A 17 8.46 9.39 8.08
C VAL A 17 8.54 10.07 6.71
N LEU A 18 9.71 10.59 6.32
CA LEU A 18 9.91 11.21 5.01
C LEU A 18 9.74 10.21 3.86
N LEU A 19 10.26 8.99 4.01
CA LEU A 19 10.10 7.91 3.06
C LEU A 19 8.62 7.57 2.86
N MET A 20 7.87 7.43 3.97
CA MET A 20 6.42 7.23 3.92
C MET A 20 5.72 8.33 3.12
N ILE A 21 6.01 9.60 3.42
CA ILE A 21 5.39 10.73 2.73
C ILE A 21 5.72 10.69 1.23
N ALA A 22 6.99 10.44 0.87
CA ALA A 22 7.43 10.38 -0.51
C ALA A 22 6.76 9.23 -1.30
N CYS A 23 6.79 8.01 -0.76
CA CYS A 23 6.16 6.84 -1.37
C CYS A 23 4.65 7.00 -1.50
N TRP A 24 3.99 7.55 -0.47
CA TRP A 24 2.55 7.77 -0.50
C TRP A 24 2.16 8.88 -1.50
N THR A 25 2.95 9.94 -1.59
CA THR A 25 2.75 11.02 -2.58
C THR A 25 2.91 10.48 -3.99
N PHE A 26 3.98 9.72 -4.26
CA PHE A 26 4.17 9.03 -5.53
C PHE A 26 3.01 8.11 -5.86
N TYR A 27 2.54 7.31 -4.90
CA TYR A 27 1.40 6.41 -5.10
C TYR A 27 0.13 7.17 -5.48
N ILE A 28 -0.23 8.22 -4.74
CA ILE A 28 -1.44 9.01 -5.02
C ILE A 28 -1.35 9.69 -6.39
N GLN A 29 -0.22 10.32 -6.70
CA GLN A 29 -0.06 11.10 -7.93
C GLN A 29 0.17 10.24 -9.17
N GLY A 30 1.07 9.26 -9.08
CA GLY A 30 1.55 8.47 -10.22
C GLY A 30 0.77 7.18 -10.49
N VAL A 31 0.19 6.56 -9.45
CA VAL A 31 -0.47 5.25 -9.55
C VAL A 31 -1.98 5.36 -9.41
N ARG A 32 -2.46 6.15 -8.44
CA ARG A 32 -3.89 6.21 -8.10
C ARG A 32 -4.66 7.17 -8.99
N ARG A 33 -4.05 8.29 -9.39
CA ARG A 33 -4.70 9.33 -10.21
C ARG A 33 -4.73 8.99 -11.69
N ALA A 34 -3.66 8.41 -12.23
CA ALA A 34 -3.55 8.05 -13.63
C ALA A 34 -3.87 6.54 -13.81
N PRO A 35 -4.96 6.18 -14.51
CA PRO A 35 -5.24 4.78 -14.80
C PRO A 35 -4.12 4.16 -15.64
N LYS A 36 -3.71 2.95 -15.29
CA LYS A 36 -2.70 2.18 -16.02
C LYS A 36 -3.35 1.10 -16.87
N THR A 37 -2.59 0.59 -17.84
CA THR A 37 -3.04 -0.48 -18.74
C THR A 37 -3.11 -1.83 -18.02
N GLU A 38 -3.84 -2.78 -18.62
CA GLU A 38 -3.88 -4.16 -18.14
C GLU A 38 -2.49 -4.81 -18.21
N GLU A 39 -1.67 -4.47 -19.21
CA GLU A 39 -0.29 -4.95 -19.34
C GLU A 39 0.58 -4.52 -18.14
N TRP A 40 0.52 -3.24 -17.76
CA TRP A 40 1.24 -2.74 -16.57
C TRP A 40 0.79 -3.45 -15.29
N TYR A 41 -0.51 -3.75 -15.17
CA TYR A 41 -1.04 -4.50 -14.01
C TYR A 41 -0.58 -5.96 -14.02
N ASP A 42 -0.45 -6.57 -15.20
CA ASP A 42 -0.13 -7.99 -15.37
C ASP A 42 1.35 -8.30 -15.27
N GLU A 43 2.22 -7.31 -15.50
CA GLU A 43 3.67 -7.42 -15.27
C GLU A 43 4.01 -7.84 -13.82
N GLY A 44 3.11 -7.62 -12.85
CA GLY A 44 3.27 -7.99 -11.43
C GLY A 44 3.16 -9.47 -11.13
N ASP A 45 2.27 -10.16 -11.85
CA ASP A 45 1.66 -11.44 -11.45
C ASP A 45 2.64 -12.64 -11.49
N VAL A 46 3.86 -12.47 -12.02
CA VAL A 46 4.76 -13.59 -12.35
C VAL A 46 6.04 -13.63 -11.51
N ASN A 47 6.57 -12.49 -11.06
CA ASN A 47 7.89 -12.44 -10.42
C ASN A 47 8.05 -11.39 -9.29
N GLY A 48 6.96 -10.74 -8.84
CA GLY A 48 7.06 -9.63 -7.89
C GLY A 48 7.71 -8.42 -8.53
N SER A 49 7.01 -7.79 -9.48
CA SER A 49 7.55 -6.69 -10.29
C SER A 49 7.27 -5.30 -9.70
N GLU A 50 7.72 -4.27 -10.40
CA GLU A 50 7.50 -2.86 -10.05
C GLU A 50 6.02 -2.51 -9.83
N SER A 51 5.07 -3.24 -10.45
CA SER A 51 3.64 -2.95 -10.29
C SER A 51 3.10 -3.37 -8.92
N ASP A 52 3.50 -4.53 -8.38
CA ASP A 52 3.21 -4.94 -6.99
C ASP A 52 3.91 -4.01 -5.99
N GLY A 53 5.14 -3.62 -6.33
CA GLY A 53 5.88 -2.55 -5.67
C GLY A 53 5.04 -1.28 -5.55
N ALA A 54 4.58 -0.75 -6.67
CA ALA A 54 3.84 0.50 -6.77
C ALA A 54 2.43 0.42 -6.19
N LEU A 55 1.75 -0.74 -6.25
CA LEU A 55 0.38 -0.91 -5.76
C LEU A 55 0.29 -1.17 -4.27
N PHE A 56 1.21 -1.97 -3.73
CA PHE A 56 1.10 -2.52 -2.39
C PHE A 56 2.32 -2.23 -1.51
N VAL A 57 3.52 -2.52 -1.99
CA VAL A 57 4.73 -2.48 -1.14
C VAL A 57 5.16 -1.05 -0.82
N TYR A 58 5.32 -0.20 -1.82
CA TYR A 58 5.72 1.20 -1.64
C TYR A 58 4.70 2.00 -0.84
N PRO A 59 3.40 2.03 -1.20
CA PRO A 59 2.44 2.75 -0.38
C PRO A 59 2.35 2.13 1.01
N TYR A 60 1.88 0.89 1.13
CA TYR A 60 1.45 0.37 2.42
C TYR A 60 2.60 -0.12 3.29
N GLY A 61 3.68 -0.65 2.70
CA GLY A 61 4.90 -0.97 3.43
C GLY A 61 5.56 0.28 3.99
N SER A 62 5.66 1.37 3.22
CA SER A 62 6.19 2.64 3.75
C SER A 62 5.26 3.25 4.80
N LEU A 63 3.93 3.05 4.71
CA LEU A 63 2.97 3.47 5.73
C LEU A 63 3.21 2.76 7.08
N VAL A 64 3.54 1.47 7.06
CA VAL A 64 3.93 0.72 8.27
C VAL A 64 5.25 1.24 8.84
N ILE A 65 6.27 1.45 8.00
CA ILE A 65 7.58 1.96 8.43
C ILE A 65 7.45 3.38 9.01
N GLY A 66 6.72 4.26 8.33
CA GLY A 66 6.53 5.65 8.74
C GLY A 66 5.72 5.76 10.03
N THR A 67 4.70 4.92 10.23
CA THR A 67 3.94 4.90 11.49
C THR A 67 4.78 4.38 12.65
N ALA A 68 5.54 3.29 12.47
CA ALA A 68 6.48 2.82 13.49
C ALA A 68 7.54 3.89 13.85
N SER A 69 8.05 4.61 12.84
CA SER A 69 8.99 5.71 13.02
C SER A 69 8.37 6.90 13.77
N ALA A 70 7.12 7.25 13.46
CA ALA A 70 6.38 8.31 14.15
C ALA A 70 6.12 7.96 15.62
N PHE A 71 5.79 6.70 15.92
CA PHE A 71 5.65 6.20 17.29
C PHE A 71 6.91 6.43 18.13
N VAL A 72 8.07 6.08 17.58
CA VAL A 72 9.36 6.30 18.25
C VAL A 72 9.64 7.80 18.45
N LEU A 73 9.34 8.64 17.44
CA LEU A 73 9.51 10.08 17.54
C LEU A 73 8.63 10.71 18.63
N PHE A 74 7.38 10.29 18.76
CA PHE A 74 6.47 10.85 19.78
C PHE A 74 7.00 10.58 21.19
N GLY A 75 7.52 9.38 21.43
CA GLY A 75 8.15 9.03 22.72
C GLY A 75 9.39 9.86 23.04
N ILE A 76 10.08 10.40 22.02
CA ILE A 76 11.25 11.27 22.20
C ILE A 76 10.85 12.75 22.38
N MET A 77 9.76 13.19 21.74
CA MET A 77 9.38 14.61 21.67
C MET A 77 8.71 15.17 22.95
N ASN A 78 8.49 14.35 23.98
CA ASN A 78 7.91 14.75 25.28
C ASN A 78 6.68 15.67 25.11
N LEU A 79 5.73 15.21 24.30
CA LEU A 79 4.54 15.97 23.90
C LEU A 79 3.53 16.07 25.06
N PRO A 80 2.66 17.10 25.08
CA PRO A 80 1.53 17.12 26.00
C PRO A 80 0.62 15.91 25.77
N GLU A 81 0.18 15.27 26.85
CA GLU A 81 -0.66 14.05 26.85
C GLU A 81 -1.87 14.07 25.87
N PRO A 82 -2.68 15.15 25.76
CA PRO A 82 -3.78 15.16 24.79
C PRO A 82 -3.29 15.14 23.33
N VAL A 83 -2.16 15.77 23.04
CA VAL A 83 -1.56 15.81 21.70
C VAL A 83 -1.00 14.44 21.36
N GLU A 84 -0.25 13.85 22.29
CA GLU A 84 0.31 12.51 22.13
C GLU A 84 -0.80 11.49 21.87
N THR A 85 -1.86 11.48 22.67
CA THR A 85 -2.98 10.54 22.52
C THR A 85 -3.64 10.61 21.14
N VAL A 86 -3.93 11.83 20.66
CA VAL A 86 -4.52 12.03 19.32
C VAL A 86 -3.58 11.52 18.23
N LEU A 87 -2.29 11.83 18.33
CA LEU A 87 -1.28 11.41 17.37
C LEU A 87 -1.10 9.88 17.36
N LEU A 88 -1.13 9.23 18.52
CA LEU A 88 -1.06 7.78 18.65
C LEU A 88 -2.27 7.10 18.00
N VAL A 89 -3.49 7.61 18.22
CA VAL A 89 -4.71 7.09 17.58
C VAL A 89 -4.61 7.19 16.06
N LEU A 90 -4.15 8.33 15.53
CA LEU A 90 -3.94 8.52 14.10
C LEU A 90 -2.87 7.57 13.55
N CYS A 91 -1.78 7.35 14.28
CA CYS A 91 -0.73 6.40 13.88
C CYS A 91 -1.20 4.95 13.90
N MET A 92 -2.01 4.55 14.89
CA MET A 92 -2.61 3.22 14.93
C MET A 92 -3.56 2.99 13.75
N ALA A 93 -4.39 3.97 13.42
CA ALA A 93 -5.29 3.89 12.27
C ALA A 93 -4.50 3.78 10.96
N ALA A 94 -3.48 4.62 10.78
CA ALA A 94 -2.60 4.57 9.60
C ALA A 94 -1.83 3.24 9.52
N GLY A 95 -1.31 2.73 10.64
CA GLY A 95 -0.63 1.46 10.73
C GLY A 95 -1.55 0.28 10.36
N GLY A 96 -2.80 0.30 10.85
CA GLY A 96 -3.81 -0.69 10.48
C GLY A 96 -4.14 -0.67 8.98
N ILE A 97 -4.29 0.51 8.38
CA ILE A 97 -4.47 0.67 6.94
C ILE A 97 -3.24 0.12 6.19
N GLY A 98 -2.04 0.40 6.68
CA GLY A 98 -0.77 -0.11 6.16
C GLY A 98 -0.75 -1.64 6.13
N ILE A 99 -1.03 -2.27 7.27
CA ILE A 99 -1.04 -3.74 7.38
C ILE A 99 -2.05 -4.35 6.41
N ILE A 100 -3.30 -3.84 6.39
CA ILE A 100 -4.35 -4.36 5.50
C ILE A 100 -3.96 -4.19 4.04
N GLY A 101 -3.49 -3.00 3.63
CA GLY A 101 -3.12 -2.76 2.25
C GLY A 101 -1.89 -3.55 1.79
N PHE A 102 -0.95 -3.81 2.70
CA PHE A 102 0.25 -4.61 2.41
C PHE A 102 -0.08 -6.09 2.11
N THR A 103 -1.20 -6.61 2.65
CA THR A 103 -1.65 -7.98 2.31
C THR A 103 -1.89 -8.20 0.82
N GLY A 104 -2.16 -7.13 0.06
CA GLY A 104 -2.31 -7.19 -1.39
C GLY A 104 -1.05 -7.65 -2.13
N ALA A 105 0.14 -7.41 -1.56
CA ALA A 105 1.41 -7.90 -2.10
C ALA A 105 1.53 -9.43 -2.04
N PHE A 106 0.74 -10.10 -1.21
CA PHE A 106 0.68 -11.57 -1.12
C PHE A 106 -0.45 -12.18 -1.96
N GLY A 107 -1.00 -11.42 -2.91
CA GLY A 107 -2.06 -11.90 -3.81
C GLY A 107 -3.48 -11.84 -3.25
N ILE A 108 -3.67 -11.25 -2.06
CA ILE A 108 -5.00 -11.09 -1.47
C ILE A 108 -5.77 -10.00 -2.25
N PRO A 109 -6.95 -10.31 -2.84
CA PRO A 109 -7.67 -9.37 -3.68
C PRO A 109 -8.35 -8.28 -2.82
N LEU A 110 -7.67 -7.16 -2.66
CA LEU A 110 -8.20 -6.02 -1.92
C LEU A 110 -9.26 -5.21 -2.70
N PRO A 111 -10.31 -4.71 -2.03
CA PRO A 111 -11.33 -3.86 -2.64
C PRO A 111 -10.91 -2.39 -2.69
N TRP A 112 -11.67 -1.57 -3.41
CA TRP A 112 -11.65 -0.13 -3.19
C TRP A 112 -12.13 0.16 -1.74
N PRO A 113 -11.50 1.06 -0.96
CA PRO A 113 -10.51 2.06 -1.36
C PRO A 113 -9.04 1.63 -1.33
N PHE A 114 -8.67 0.43 -0.90
CA PHE A 114 -7.26 0.02 -0.80
C PHE A 114 -6.54 -0.07 -2.15
N VAL A 115 -7.29 -0.20 -3.24
CA VAL A 115 -6.73 -0.29 -4.59
C VAL A 115 -7.38 0.78 -5.47
N PRO A 116 -6.66 1.38 -6.45
CA PRO A 116 -7.27 2.31 -7.39
C PRO A 116 -8.47 1.69 -8.14
N ARG A 117 -9.47 2.50 -8.49
CA ARG A 117 -10.69 2.02 -9.17
C ARG A 117 -10.37 1.28 -10.47
N TRP A 118 -9.43 1.81 -11.24
CA TRP A 118 -9.02 1.23 -12.52
C TRP A 118 -8.51 -0.21 -12.40
N VAL A 119 -7.86 -0.58 -11.29
CA VAL A 119 -7.45 -1.97 -11.03
C VAL A 119 -8.66 -2.87 -10.77
N VAL A 120 -9.62 -2.38 -9.98
CA VAL A 120 -10.85 -3.11 -9.71
C VAL A 120 -11.61 -3.36 -11.01
N ASP A 121 -11.60 -2.40 -11.92
CA ASP A 121 -12.24 -2.50 -13.22
C ASP A 121 -11.53 -3.51 -14.14
N ILE A 122 -10.19 -3.53 -14.19
CA ILE A 122 -9.42 -4.57 -14.87
C ILE A 122 -9.76 -5.96 -14.31
N ARG A 123 -9.76 -6.12 -12.98
CA ARG A 123 -10.13 -7.39 -12.31
C ARG A 123 -11.55 -7.82 -12.62
N LYS A 124 -12.50 -6.88 -12.75
CA LYS A 124 -13.88 -7.17 -13.15
C LYS A 124 -13.94 -7.57 -14.62
N ALA A 125 -13.29 -6.84 -15.52
CA ALA A 125 -13.23 -7.14 -16.95
C ALA A 125 -12.61 -8.53 -17.22
N LYS A 126 -11.52 -8.87 -16.54
CA LYS A 126 -10.91 -10.21 -16.59
C LYS A 126 -11.88 -11.31 -16.17
N ARG A 127 -12.63 -11.08 -15.09
CA ARG A 127 -13.64 -12.06 -14.61
C ARG A 127 -14.81 -12.20 -15.59
N ALA A 128 -15.24 -11.12 -16.24
CA ALA A 128 -16.27 -11.15 -17.28
C ALA A 128 -15.81 -11.97 -18.50
N ARG A 129 -14.63 -11.67 -19.05
CA ARG A 129 -14.04 -12.42 -20.18
C ARG A 129 -13.86 -13.91 -19.87
N ARG A 130 -13.47 -14.26 -18.63
CA ARG A 130 -13.35 -15.66 -18.19
C ARG A 130 -14.72 -16.37 -18.15
N ARG A 131 -15.81 -15.65 -17.84
CA ARG A 131 -17.17 -16.22 -17.87
C ARG A 131 -17.63 -16.46 -19.31
N GLU A 132 -17.45 -15.48 -20.19
CA GLU A 132 -17.77 -15.60 -21.62
C GLU A 132 -17.03 -16.78 -22.29
N ARG A 133 -15.73 -16.94 -22.03
CA ARG A 133 -14.95 -18.08 -22.54
C ARG A 133 -15.46 -19.43 -22.03
N ARG A 134 -15.95 -19.49 -20.79
CA ARG A 134 -16.55 -20.72 -20.22
C ARG A 134 -17.90 -21.03 -20.85
N GLU A 135 -18.70 -20.01 -21.16
CA GLU A 135 -19.98 -20.17 -21.84
C GLU A 135 -19.81 -20.58 -23.30
N ALA A 136 -18.87 -19.97 -24.02
CA ALA A 136 -18.51 -20.36 -25.39
C ALA A 136 -18.11 -21.84 -25.47
N ARG A 137 -17.19 -22.28 -24.60
CA ARG A 137 -16.78 -23.69 -24.50
C ARG A 137 -17.92 -24.65 -24.12
N LYS A 138 -18.92 -24.17 -23.37
CA LYS A 138 -20.10 -24.99 -23.02
C LYS A 138 -21.07 -25.12 -24.21
N LYS A 139 -21.18 -24.10 -25.05
CA LYS A 139 -21.99 -24.14 -26.28
C LYS A 139 -21.34 -25.05 -27.33
N GLU A 140 -20.03 -24.95 -27.52
CA GLU A 140 -19.26 -25.83 -28.44
C GLU A 140 -19.29 -27.31 -28.04
N LYS A 141 -19.42 -27.63 -26.74
CA LYS A 141 -19.53 -29.03 -26.27
C LYS A 141 -20.96 -29.60 -26.33
N LYS A 142 -21.96 -28.77 -26.61
CA LYS A 142 -23.38 -29.15 -26.64
C LYS A 142 -23.99 -29.14 -28.04
N GLY A 143 -23.32 -28.51 -29.01
CA GLY A 143 -23.59 -28.67 -30.45
C GLY A 143 -22.74 -29.79 -31.01
#